data_AF-A0A529HKL6-F1
#
_entry.id   AF-A0A529HKL6-F1
#
_cell.length_a   1.000
_cell.length_b   1.000
_cell.length_c   1.000
_cell.angle_alpha   90.00
_cell.angle_beta   90.00
_cell.angle_gamma   90.00
#
_symmetry.space_group_name_H-M   'P 1'
#
loop_
_entity.id
_entity.type
_entity.pdbx_description
1 polymer ?
#
loop_
_entity_poly.entity_id
_entity_poly.type
_entity_poly.pdbx_seq_one_letter_code
_entity_poly.pdbx_strand_id
1 'polypeptide(L)'
;AECLQNANWLTRSLDQRAKTILKVASEIVRQQDAFLVHGVRHLKPLNLRTVADAIGMHESTVSRVTANKYMLTPRGVFELRYFFTASIASAGGGDAHSSEAVRDRIKQLIDEEKPVDVLSDDAIVDMLKESGVDIARRTVAKYREGMNIPSSVQRRREKRALASAGR
;
A
#
# COMPACT_ATOMS: atom_id res chain seq x y z
N ALA A 1 7.48 -2.18 -49.32
CA ALA A 1 7.46 -0.82 -48.73
C ALA A 1 6.62 -0.78 -47.45
N GLU A 2 5.40 -1.31 -47.47
CA GLU A 2 4.47 -1.33 -46.32
C GLU A 2 5.00 -2.08 -45.08
N CYS A 3 5.61 -3.26 -45.27
CA CYS A 3 6.21 -4.02 -44.16
C CYS A 3 7.31 -3.23 -43.42
N LEU A 4 8.13 -2.45 -44.14
CA LEU A 4 9.17 -1.60 -43.55
C LEU A 4 8.59 -0.43 -42.75
N GLN A 5 7.50 0.19 -43.25
CA GLN A 5 6.79 1.24 -42.53
C GLN A 5 6.17 0.71 -41.24
N ASN A 6 5.56 -0.47 -41.30
CA ASN A 6 4.98 -1.14 -40.13
C ASN A 6 6.06 -1.50 -39.09
N ALA A 7 7.21 -2.01 -39.53
CA ALA A 7 8.34 -2.31 -38.65
C ALA A 7 8.89 -1.04 -37.95
N ASN A 8 9.03 0.06 -38.70
CA ASN A 8 9.48 1.34 -38.15
C ASN A 8 8.49 1.91 -37.12
N TRP A 9 7.19 1.85 -37.42
CA TRP A 9 6.14 2.27 -36.50
C TRP A 9 6.13 1.43 -35.22
N LEU A 10 6.28 0.12 -35.33
CA LEU A 10 6.33 -0.80 -34.19
C LEU A 10 7.53 -0.48 -33.30
N THR A 11 8.70 -0.27 -33.90
CA THR A 11 9.94 0.06 -33.17
C THR A 11 9.78 1.36 -32.38
N ARG A 12 9.25 2.41 -33.02
CA ARG A 12 8.97 3.70 -32.35
C ARG A 12 7.95 3.55 -31.22
N SER A 13 6.92 2.73 -31.43
CA SER A 13 5.88 2.49 -30.42
C SER A 13 6.42 1.75 -29.20
N LEU A 14 7.32 0.78 -29.41
CA LEU A 14 8.01 0.07 -28.33
C LEU A 14 8.94 0.99 -27.53
N ASP A 15 9.73 1.82 -28.21
CA ASP A 15 10.60 2.80 -27.58
C ASP A 15 9.79 3.81 -26.75
N GLN A 16 8.70 4.34 -27.30
CA GLN A 16 7.81 5.26 -26.59
C GLN A 16 7.19 4.60 -25.34
N ARG A 17 6.81 3.33 -25.43
CA ARG A 17 6.30 2.55 -24.30
C ARG A 17 7.36 2.39 -23.21
N ALA A 18 8.59 2.04 -23.58
CA ALA A 18 9.70 1.89 -22.63
C ALA A 18 10.01 3.21 -21.91
N LYS A 19 10.08 4.32 -22.65
CA LYS A 19 10.27 5.67 -22.11
C LYS A 19 9.16 6.06 -21.13
N THR A 20 7.91 5.73 -21.48
CA THR A 20 6.77 6.03 -20.62
C THR A 20 6.82 5.22 -19.31
N ILE A 21 7.12 3.93 -19.38
CA ILE A 21 7.29 3.08 -18.19
C ILE A 21 8.39 3.65 -17.29
N LEU A 22 9.53 4.03 -17.86
CA LEU A 22 10.65 4.56 -17.10
C LEU A 22 10.30 5.89 -16.42
N LYS A 23 9.59 6.80 -17.11
CA LYS A 23 9.12 8.07 -16.52
C LYS A 23 8.19 7.83 -15.34
N VAL A 24 7.20 6.94 -15.50
CA VAL A 24 6.26 6.59 -14.42
C VAL A 24 7.00 5.97 -13.23
N ALA A 25 7.88 4.99 -13.47
CA ALA A 25 8.63 4.34 -12.42
C ALA A 25 9.56 5.31 -11.67
N SER A 26 10.23 6.20 -12.40
CA SER A 26 11.12 7.21 -11.80
C SER A 26 10.34 8.18 -10.92
N GLU A 27 9.16 8.62 -11.35
CA GLU A 27 8.31 9.50 -10.54
C GLU A 27 7.77 8.79 -9.30
N ILE A 28 7.39 7.51 -9.40
CA ILE A 28 7.01 6.71 -8.23
C ILE A 28 8.17 6.64 -7.23
N VAL A 29 9.38 6.32 -7.68
CA VAL A 29 10.58 6.25 -6.83
C VAL A 29 10.85 7.58 -6.14
N ARG A 30 10.72 8.70 -6.87
CA ARG A 30 10.93 10.04 -6.32
C ARG A 30 9.94 10.38 -5.21
N GLN A 31 8.67 10.03 -5.39
CA GLN A 31 7.61 10.28 -4.41
C GLN A 31 7.68 9.32 -3.21
N GLN A 32 8.25 8.14 -3.39
CA GLN A 32 8.28 7.04 -2.40
C GLN A 32 9.69 6.81 -1.83
N ASP A 33 10.51 7.84 -1.80
CA ASP A 33 11.86 7.82 -1.25
C ASP A 33 11.91 7.22 0.18
N ALA A 34 11.02 7.69 1.06
CA ALA A 34 10.94 7.27 2.45
C ALA A 34 10.54 5.78 2.57
N PHE A 35 9.68 5.28 1.69
CA PHE A 35 9.35 3.86 1.63
C PHE A 35 10.57 3.01 1.25
N LEU A 36 11.34 3.44 0.25
CA LEU A 36 12.48 2.65 -0.21
C LEU A 36 13.57 2.55 0.87
N VAL A 37 13.73 3.59 1.67
CA VAL A 37 14.70 3.63 2.78
C VAL A 37 14.15 2.93 4.04
N HIS A 38 12.98 3.31 4.52
CA HIS A 38 12.46 2.94 5.84
C HIS A 38 11.37 1.86 5.81
N GLY A 39 10.80 1.55 4.65
CA GLY A 39 9.81 0.50 4.44
C GLY A 39 8.35 0.94 4.43
N VAL A 40 7.45 -0.05 4.47
CA VAL A 40 5.99 0.11 4.25
C VAL A 40 5.36 1.17 5.15
N ARG A 41 5.86 1.35 6.37
CA ARG A 41 5.36 2.35 7.33
C ARG A 41 5.52 3.79 6.85
N HIS A 42 6.47 4.02 5.96
CA HIS A 42 6.76 5.33 5.37
C HIS A 42 6.24 5.44 3.93
N LEU A 43 5.37 4.52 3.49
CA LEU A 43 4.68 4.62 2.22
C LEU A 43 3.74 5.82 2.25
N LYS A 44 4.00 6.79 1.36
CA LYS A 44 3.19 8.00 1.24
C LYS A 44 1.97 7.72 0.36
N PRO A 45 0.79 8.28 0.66
CA PRO A 45 -0.33 8.22 -0.27
C PRO A 45 0.06 8.81 -1.63
N LEU A 46 -0.24 8.10 -2.71
CA LEU A 46 0.06 8.55 -4.06
C LEU A 46 -1.13 8.30 -4.98
N ASN A 47 -1.61 9.36 -5.62
CA ASN A 47 -2.69 9.29 -6.60
C ASN A 47 -2.09 9.17 -8.02
N LEU A 48 -2.76 8.41 -8.88
CA LEU A 48 -2.45 8.32 -10.32
C LEU A 48 -2.40 9.70 -10.97
N ARG A 49 -3.33 10.60 -10.60
CA ARG A 49 -3.37 11.97 -11.12
C ARG A 49 -2.10 12.76 -10.81
N THR A 50 -1.57 12.64 -9.59
CA THR A 50 -0.33 13.32 -9.18
C THR A 50 0.85 12.92 -10.07
N VAL A 51 0.99 11.62 -10.35
CA VAL A 51 2.04 11.12 -11.24
C VAL A 51 1.79 11.56 -12.69
N ALA A 52 0.53 11.50 -13.14
CA ALA A 52 0.14 11.88 -14.49
C ALA A 52 0.45 13.36 -14.79
N ASP A 53 0.09 14.25 -13.86
CA ASP A 53 0.35 15.69 -13.95
C ASP A 53 1.87 15.97 -13.95
N ALA A 54 2.64 15.27 -13.11
CA ALA A 54 4.10 15.45 -13.03
C ALA A 54 4.84 15.04 -14.32
N ILE A 55 4.35 14.02 -15.04
CA ILE A 55 4.99 13.52 -16.27
C ILE A 55 4.33 14.05 -17.56
N GLY A 56 3.32 14.91 -17.45
CA GLY A 56 2.58 15.48 -18.57
C GLY A 56 1.78 14.46 -19.37
N MET A 57 1.15 13.49 -18.69
CA MET A 57 0.34 12.44 -19.32
C MET A 57 -1.06 12.39 -18.72
N HIS A 58 -1.96 11.67 -19.39
CA HIS A 58 -3.29 11.42 -18.86
C HIS A 58 -3.27 10.28 -17.83
N GLU A 59 -4.12 10.38 -16.79
CA GLU A 59 -4.24 9.39 -15.72
C GLU A 59 -4.50 7.98 -16.24
N SER A 60 -5.37 7.84 -17.25
CA SER A 60 -5.66 6.55 -17.88
C SER A 60 -4.43 5.89 -18.53
N THR A 61 -3.47 6.68 -19.02
CA THR A 61 -2.20 6.17 -19.55
C THR A 61 -1.35 5.62 -18.42
N VAL A 62 -1.21 6.35 -17.31
CA VAL A 62 -0.46 5.88 -16.13
C VAL A 62 -1.09 4.60 -15.57
N SER A 63 -2.41 4.55 -15.44
CA SER A 63 -3.14 3.37 -14.96
C SER A 63 -2.88 2.12 -15.83
N ARG A 64 -2.85 2.28 -17.15
CA ARG A 64 -2.53 1.19 -18.09
C ARG A 64 -1.07 0.78 -18.04
N VAL A 65 -0.16 1.75 -17.97
CA VAL A 65 1.29 1.53 -17.96
C VAL A 65 1.74 0.78 -16.70
N THR A 66 1.11 1.07 -15.56
CA THR A 66 1.44 0.45 -14.27
C THR A 66 0.91 -0.98 -14.12
N ALA A 67 -0.12 -1.36 -14.88
CA ALA A 67 -0.71 -2.69 -14.79
C ALA A 67 0.25 -3.80 -15.29
N ASN A 68 0.37 -4.87 -14.50
CA ASN A 68 1.23 -6.02 -14.81
C ASN A 68 2.69 -5.59 -15.09
N LYS A 69 3.17 -4.56 -14.38
CA LYS A 69 4.57 -4.15 -14.38
C LYS A 69 5.10 -4.19 -12.96
N TYR A 70 6.32 -4.69 -12.85
CA TYR A 70 6.99 -4.91 -11.59
C TYR A 70 8.31 -4.16 -11.58
N MET A 71 8.67 -3.66 -10.41
CA MET A 71 9.91 -2.96 -10.15
C MET A 71 10.66 -3.70 -9.06
N LEU A 72 11.92 -4.04 -9.35
CA LEU A 72 12.86 -4.50 -8.34
C LEU A 72 13.33 -3.28 -7.53
N THR A 73 13.18 -3.36 -6.21
CA THR A 73 13.61 -2.35 -5.25
C THR A 73 14.56 -2.98 -4.23
N PRO A 74 15.29 -2.17 -3.44
CA PRO A 74 16.09 -2.69 -2.32
C PRO A 74 15.27 -3.50 -1.30
N ARG A 75 13.94 -3.34 -1.29
CA ARG A 75 13.02 -4.02 -0.38
C ARG A 75 12.30 -5.21 -1.01
N GLY A 76 12.67 -5.59 -2.24
CA GLY A 76 12.05 -6.68 -3.00
C GLY A 76 11.35 -6.22 -4.28
N VAL A 77 10.61 -7.13 -4.91
CA VAL A 77 9.88 -6.88 -6.16
C VAL A 77 8.45 -6.46 -5.85
N PHE A 78 8.05 -5.30 -6.36
CA PHE A 78 6.69 -4.76 -6.17
C PHE A 78 6.02 -4.48 -7.51
N GLU A 79 4.72 -4.74 -7.61
CA GLU A 79 3.94 -4.23 -8.73
C GLU A 79 3.89 -2.70 -8.66
N LEU A 80 4.00 -2.00 -9.80
CA LEU A 80 3.91 -0.53 -9.81
C LEU A 80 2.60 -0.02 -9.22
N ARG A 81 1.50 -0.78 -9.36
CA ARG A 81 0.18 -0.44 -8.78
C ARG A 81 0.19 -0.39 -7.25
N TYR A 82 1.09 -1.11 -6.59
CA TYR A 82 1.18 -1.16 -5.12
C TYR A 82 1.40 0.21 -4.49
N PHE A 83 2.15 1.08 -5.16
CA PHE A 83 2.47 2.41 -4.66
C PHE A 83 1.30 3.40 -4.71
N PHE A 84 0.22 3.07 -5.43
CA PHE A 84 -0.96 3.93 -5.55
C PHE A 84 -1.97 3.56 -4.46
N THR A 85 -1.74 4.11 -3.27
CA THR A 85 -2.58 3.87 -2.10
C THR A 85 -3.50 5.04 -1.80
N ALA A 86 -4.70 4.73 -1.30
CA ALA A 86 -5.60 5.75 -0.77
C ALA A 86 -4.98 6.47 0.44
N SER A 87 -5.29 7.76 0.57
CA SER A 87 -4.94 8.55 1.75
C SER A 87 -5.94 8.33 2.87
N ILE A 88 -5.44 8.27 4.10
CA ILE A 88 -6.20 8.29 5.34
C ILE A 88 -5.85 9.59 6.07
N ALA A 89 -6.87 10.28 6.56
CA ALA A 89 -6.71 11.56 7.23
C ALA A 89 -5.91 11.40 8.54
N SER A 90 -5.07 12.38 8.83
CA SER A 90 -4.42 12.49 10.13
C SER A 90 -5.38 13.13 11.15
N ALA A 91 -5.39 12.60 12.37
CA ALA A 91 -6.21 13.11 13.48
C ALA A 91 -5.78 14.51 13.97
N GLY A 92 -4.56 14.96 13.63
CA GLY A 92 -3.94 16.16 14.21
C GLY A 92 -3.37 17.17 13.20
N GLY A 93 -3.76 17.09 11.91
CA GLY A 93 -3.21 17.94 10.86
C GLY A 93 -1.78 17.60 10.42
N GLY A 94 -1.28 16.41 10.81
CA GLY A 94 -0.02 15.85 10.31
C GLY A 94 -0.17 15.25 8.91
N ASP A 95 0.92 14.69 8.40
CA ASP A 95 0.95 14.07 7.07
C ASP A 95 -0.08 12.93 6.94
N ALA A 96 -0.73 12.84 5.79
CA ALA A 96 -1.69 11.79 5.51
C ALA A 96 -1.00 10.41 5.47
N HIS A 97 -1.65 9.39 6.04
CA HIS A 97 -1.13 8.03 6.07
C HIS A 97 -1.65 7.21 4.88
N SER A 98 -0.81 6.32 4.33
CA SER A 98 -1.29 5.37 3.33
C SER A 98 -2.11 4.26 3.99
N SER A 99 -3.12 3.76 3.27
CA SER A 99 -3.91 2.61 3.72
C SER A 99 -3.06 1.37 4.02
N GLU A 100 -1.94 1.19 3.32
CA GLU A 100 -1.05 0.05 3.52
C GLU A 100 -0.19 0.19 4.77
N ALA A 101 0.31 1.40 5.08
CA ALA A 101 0.99 1.66 6.36
C ALA A 101 0.06 1.42 7.56
N VAL A 102 -1.22 1.80 7.44
CA VAL A 102 -2.22 1.54 8.49
C VAL A 102 -2.51 0.04 8.64
N ARG A 103 -2.59 -0.72 7.54
CA ARG A 103 -2.72 -2.19 7.60
C ARG A 103 -1.54 -2.85 8.29
N ASP A 104 -0.31 -2.46 7.94
CA ASP A 104 0.90 -2.95 8.60
C ASP A 104 0.86 -2.67 10.10
N ARG A 105 0.41 -1.47 10.49
CA ARG A 105 0.27 -1.09 11.91
C ARG A 105 -0.79 -1.90 12.63
N ILE A 106 -1.97 -2.12 12.04
CA ILE A 106 -3.03 -2.98 12.60
C ILE A 106 -2.49 -4.39 12.82
N LYS A 107 -1.82 -4.94 11.81
CA LYS A 107 -1.24 -6.28 11.90
C LYS A 107 -0.23 -6.36 13.04
N GLN A 108 0.68 -5.40 13.15
CA GLN A 108 1.66 -5.35 14.23
C GLN A 108 0.99 -5.31 15.61
N LEU A 109 -0.02 -4.46 15.81
CA LEU A 109 -0.74 -4.37 17.08
C LEU A 109 -1.40 -5.71 17.46
N ILE A 110 -1.95 -6.42 16.49
CA ILE A 110 -2.57 -7.73 16.71
C ILE A 110 -1.52 -8.82 16.95
N ASP A 111 -0.38 -8.78 16.25
CA ASP A 111 0.70 -9.75 16.43
C ASP A 111 1.35 -9.62 17.82
N GLU A 112 1.42 -8.39 18.34
CA GLU A 112 1.97 -8.06 19.68
C GLU A 112 0.95 -8.29 20.83
N GLU A 113 -0.32 -8.61 20.54
CA GLU A 113 -1.36 -8.76 21.58
C GLU A 113 -1.14 -10.01 22.45
N LYS A 114 -1.34 -9.88 23.77
CA LYS A 114 -1.14 -10.98 24.73
C LYS A 114 -2.40 -11.87 24.81
N PRO A 115 -2.28 -13.19 25.13
CA PRO A 115 -3.44 -14.08 25.28
C PRO A 115 -4.48 -13.60 26.31
N VAL A 116 -4.01 -12.88 27.34
CA VAL A 116 -4.85 -12.31 28.40
C VAL A 116 -5.49 -10.99 28.01
N ASP A 117 -4.96 -10.31 26.99
CA ASP A 117 -5.34 -8.96 26.59
C ASP A 117 -5.38 -8.85 25.05
N VAL A 118 -6.45 -9.40 24.48
CA VAL A 118 -6.71 -9.36 23.04
C VAL A 118 -7.44 -8.07 22.69
N LEU A 119 -6.85 -7.31 21.78
CA LEU A 119 -7.33 -5.98 21.40
C LEU A 119 -8.64 -6.08 20.62
N SER A 120 -9.63 -5.29 21.01
CA SER A 120 -10.85 -5.10 20.21
C SER A 120 -10.56 -4.19 19.02
N ASP A 121 -11.42 -4.24 18.00
CA ASP A 121 -11.31 -3.31 16.87
C ASP A 121 -11.44 -1.83 17.35
N ASP A 122 -12.20 -1.58 18.42
CA ASP A 122 -12.31 -0.26 19.06
C ASP A 122 -11.00 0.16 19.76
N ALA A 123 -10.36 -0.75 20.50
CA ALA A 123 -9.06 -0.47 21.12
C ALA A 123 -7.98 -0.17 20.09
N ILE A 124 -8.00 -0.87 18.94
CA ILE A 124 -7.08 -0.59 17.83
C ILE A 124 -7.33 0.81 17.25
N VAL A 125 -8.59 1.24 17.13
CA VAL A 125 -8.92 2.61 16.68
C VAL A 125 -8.33 3.64 17.64
N ASP A 126 -8.50 3.46 18.95
CA ASP A 126 -8.00 4.40 19.95
C ASP A 126 -6.46 4.50 19.89
N MET A 127 -5.77 3.36 19.84
CA MET A 127 -4.30 3.32 19.71
C MET A 127 -3.80 3.95 18.40
N LEU A 128 -4.53 3.76 17.29
CA LEU A 128 -4.21 4.39 16.01
C LEU A 128 -4.40 5.91 16.07
N LYS A 129 -5.46 6.37 16.76
CA LYS A 129 -5.73 7.79 16.95
C LYS A 129 -4.66 8.47 17.78
N GLU A 130 -4.16 7.82 18.84
CA GLU A 130 -3.00 8.29 19.61
C GLU A 130 -1.74 8.42 18.75
N SER A 131 -1.57 7.53 17.76
CA SER A 131 -0.48 7.61 16.79
C SER A 131 -0.72 8.60 15.64
N GLY A 132 -1.82 9.37 15.67
CA GLY A 132 -2.13 10.40 14.69
C GLY A 132 -2.96 9.94 13.48
N VAL A 133 -3.47 8.71 13.48
CA VAL A 133 -4.29 8.15 12.39
C VAL A 133 -5.77 8.22 12.77
N ASP A 134 -6.57 8.98 12.02
CA ASP A 134 -8.03 9.01 12.23
C ASP A 134 -8.72 7.99 11.32
N ILE A 135 -9.26 6.93 11.91
CA ILE A 135 -9.90 5.84 11.19
C ILE A 135 -11.12 5.30 11.92
N ALA A 136 -12.19 5.03 11.17
CA ALA A 136 -13.39 4.42 11.72
C ALA A 136 -13.18 2.93 12.01
N ARG A 137 -13.80 2.44 13.09
CA ARG A 137 -13.87 1.02 13.48
C ARG A 137 -14.23 0.07 12.33
N ARG A 138 -15.22 0.43 11.50
CA ARG A 138 -15.63 -0.36 10.33
C ARG A 138 -14.48 -0.54 9.32
N THR A 139 -13.63 0.47 9.17
CA THR A 139 -12.46 0.40 8.28
C THR A 139 -11.37 -0.50 8.86
N VAL A 140 -11.13 -0.44 10.18
CA VAL A 140 -10.23 -1.37 10.87
C VAL A 140 -10.69 -2.81 10.69
N ALA A 141 -11.97 -3.11 10.92
CA ALA A 141 -12.55 -4.43 10.70
C ALA A 141 -12.36 -4.90 9.25
N LYS A 142 -12.65 -4.04 8.26
CA LYS A 142 -12.47 -4.33 6.84
C LYS A 142 -11.00 -4.64 6.49
N TYR A 143 -10.05 -3.90 7.06
CA TYR A 143 -8.62 -4.15 6.83
C TYR A 143 -8.15 -5.44 7.49
N ARG A 144 -8.62 -5.71 8.71
CA ARG A 144 -8.36 -6.97 9.42
C ARG A 144 -8.84 -8.18 8.61
N GLU A 145 -10.08 -8.13 8.12
CA GLU A 145 -10.66 -9.18 7.28
C GLU A 145 -9.91 -9.35 5.96
N GLY A 146 -9.50 -8.25 5.31
CA GLY A 146 -8.69 -8.30 4.10
C GLY A 146 -7.30 -8.92 4.31
N MET A 147 -6.79 -8.93 5.55
CA MET A 147 -5.55 -9.62 5.94
C MET A 147 -5.80 -11.04 6.46
N ASN A 148 -7.03 -11.57 6.36
CA ASN A 148 -7.45 -12.86 6.90
C ASN A 148 -7.25 -13.01 8.42
N ILE A 149 -7.28 -11.91 9.16
CA ILE A 149 -7.15 -11.92 10.62
C ILE A 149 -8.54 -12.09 11.25
N PRO A 150 -8.76 -13.08 12.14
CA PRO A 150 -10.07 -13.32 12.73
C PRO A 150 -10.46 -12.22 13.74
N SER A 151 -11.75 -12.19 14.10
CA SER A 151 -12.29 -11.21 15.05
C SER A 151 -11.62 -11.33 16.43
N SER A 152 -11.66 -10.25 17.22
CA SER A 152 -11.08 -10.26 18.58
C SER A 152 -11.67 -11.36 19.48
N VAL A 153 -12.96 -11.69 19.30
CA VAL A 153 -13.63 -12.77 20.02
C VAL A 153 -13.02 -14.13 19.67
N GLN A 154 -12.81 -14.38 18.38
CA GLN A 154 -12.23 -15.62 17.90
C GLN A 154 -10.74 -15.73 18.30
N ARG A 155 -9.95 -14.66 18.12
CA ARG A 155 -8.53 -14.62 18.55
C ARG A 155 -8.38 -14.89 20.04
N ARG A 156 -9.26 -14.32 20.86
CA ARG A 156 -9.29 -14.57 22.32
C ARG A 156 -9.55 -16.03 22.64
N ARG A 157 -10.46 -16.70 21.92
CA ARG A 157 -10.74 -18.13 22.10
C ARG A 157 -9.54 -18.98 21.70
N GLU A 158 -8.95 -18.72 20.53
CA GLU A 158 -7.79 -19.46 20.00
C GLU A 158 -6.57 -19.32 20.91
N LYS A 159 -6.23 -18.10 21.33
CA LYS A 159 -5.08 -17.84 22.22
C LYS A 159 -5.28 -18.46 23.61
N ARG A 160 -6.51 -18.48 24.15
CA ARG A 160 -6.80 -19.18 25.42
C ARG A 160 -6.64 -20.69 25.28
N ALA A 161 -7.12 -21.28 24.19
CA ALA A 161 -6.96 -22.71 23.92
C ALA A 161 -5.48 -23.12 23.80
N LEU A 162 -4.68 -22.31 23.10
CA LEU A 162 -3.23 -22.50 23.01
C LEU A 162 -2.54 -22.39 24.37
N ALA A 163 -2.92 -21.41 25.20
CA ALA A 163 -2.36 -21.23 26.54
C ALA A 163 -2.73 -22.37 27.52
N SER A 164 -3.89 -23.02 27.33
CA SER A 164 -4.28 -24.20 28.11
C SER A 164 -3.64 -25.50 27.62
N ALA A 165 -3.30 -25.60 26.33
CA ALA A 165 -2.67 -26.78 25.74
C ALA A 165 -1.14 -26.84 25.95
N GLY A 166 -0.51 -25.70 26.23
CA GLY A 166 0.92 -25.61 26.58
C GLY A 166 1.22 -25.78 28.08
N ARG A 167 0.25 -26.23 28.88
CA ARG A 167 0.41 -26.61 30.29
C ARG A 167 0.35 -28.11 30.48
#